data_AF-A0A372GR96-F1
#
_entry.id   AF-A0A372GR96-F1
#
_cell.length_a   1.000
_cell.length_b   1.000
_cell.length_c   1.000
_cell.angle_alpha   90.00
_cell.angle_beta   90.00
_cell.angle_gamma   90.00
#
_symmetry.space_group_name_H-M   'P 1'
#
loop_
_entity.id
_entity.type
_entity.pdbx_description
1 polymer ?
#
loop_
_entity_poly.entity_id
_entity_poly.type
_entity_poly.pdbx_seq_one_letter_code
_entity_poly.pdbx_strand_id
1 'polypeptide(L)'
;MKTTILIIFILLFPACQGDKKLTLKDSKREIISSEVLLDSLYVAYNENSEERIKSFFREWNNAVPSISSQIINESDTLRNVFKIFKQMYRPCDLLKLGDWEWGNKLNSNSQYVIVQKNLTYVILETTSLDSYSSEDVRKITIENFRPSIHVNPDSTLYLTSEYENALNKFLEDDSSEVGEENIMNPSQPKNESKRRYDFLRKYIPILHGHWGGLWHLETHPEINLIVLDKTLSKALVFFRVGFQGGEAQLTKNNNAWIIENSEATWIE
;
A
#
# COMPACT_ATOMS: atom_id res chain seq x y z
N MET A 1 -63.51 -2.29 28.78
CA MET A 1 -62.37 -2.84 28.00
C MET A 1 -61.10 -2.18 28.52
N LYS A 2 -60.17 -2.96 29.08
CA LYS A 2 -58.87 -2.47 29.58
C LYS A 2 -57.90 -2.42 28.40
N THR A 3 -57.35 -1.25 28.09
CA THR A 3 -56.31 -1.09 27.06
C THR A 3 -54.95 -1.21 27.74
N THR A 4 -54.28 -2.33 27.51
CA THR A 4 -52.90 -2.57 27.95
C THR A 4 -51.95 -1.80 27.02
N ILE A 5 -51.15 -0.88 27.58
CA ILE A 5 -50.06 -0.22 26.85
C ILE A 5 -48.83 -1.12 26.94
N LEU A 6 -48.37 -1.63 25.79
CA LEU A 6 -47.14 -2.40 25.67
C LEU A 6 -45.97 -1.42 25.54
N ILE A 7 -45.15 -1.30 26.58
CA ILE A 7 -43.87 -0.57 26.53
C ILE A 7 -42.82 -1.53 26.00
N ILE A 8 -42.36 -1.30 24.76
CA ILE A 8 -41.23 -2.02 24.17
C ILE A 8 -39.95 -1.33 24.65
N PHE A 9 -39.23 -1.98 25.56
CA PHE A 9 -37.85 -1.64 25.86
C PHE A 9 -36.97 -2.10 24.69
N ILE A 10 -36.56 -1.17 23.83
CA ILE A 10 -35.49 -1.42 22.86
C ILE A 10 -34.18 -1.37 23.65
N LEU A 11 -33.64 -2.55 23.97
CA LEU A 11 -32.26 -2.70 24.43
C LEU A 11 -31.33 -2.29 23.28
N LEU A 12 -30.81 -1.07 23.35
CA LEU A 12 -29.68 -0.63 22.52
C LEU A 12 -28.43 -1.35 23.01
N PHE A 13 -28.13 -2.49 22.39
CA PHE A 13 -26.77 -3.03 22.45
C PHE A 13 -25.85 -2.06 21.70
N PRO A 14 -24.67 -1.71 22.25
CA PRO A 14 -23.67 -0.96 21.49
C PRO A 14 -23.29 -1.81 20.29
N ALA A 15 -23.60 -1.32 19.09
CA ALA A 15 -23.15 -1.94 17.86
C ALA A 15 -21.63 -1.98 17.88
N CYS A 16 -21.07 -3.19 17.84
CA CYS A 16 -19.65 -3.41 17.60
C CYS A 16 -19.30 -2.63 16.32
N GLN A 17 -18.49 -1.58 16.43
CA GLN A 17 -18.14 -0.70 15.30
C GLN A 17 -17.20 -1.46 14.37
N GLY A 18 -17.78 -2.20 13.42
CA GLY A 18 -17.00 -2.93 12.41
C GLY A 18 -16.24 -2.01 11.47
N ASP A 19 -15.13 -2.55 10.95
CA ASP A 19 -14.31 -1.91 9.91
C ASP A 19 -15.16 -1.53 8.69
N LYS A 20 -14.89 -0.35 8.13
CA LYS A 20 -15.61 0.18 6.97
C LYS A 20 -14.71 0.20 5.74
N LYS A 21 -15.25 -0.24 4.61
CA LYS A 21 -14.63 -0.07 3.30
C LYS A 21 -15.20 1.16 2.59
N LEU A 22 -14.33 1.94 1.96
CA LEU A 22 -14.66 3.09 1.13
C LEU A 22 -14.09 2.86 -0.27
N THR A 23 -14.93 2.52 -1.23
CA THR A 23 -14.54 2.36 -2.63
C THR A 23 -14.69 3.68 -3.36
N LEU A 24 -13.58 4.24 -3.88
CA LEU A 24 -13.61 5.45 -4.70
C LEU A 24 -14.03 5.08 -6.14
N LYS A 25 -15.19 5.58 -6.58
CA LYS A 25 -15.73 5.33 -7.93
C LYS A 25 -15.22 6.37 -8.91
N ASP A 26 -14.31 5.97 -9.78
CA ASP A 26 -13.84 6.75 -10.94
C ASP A 26 -13.94 5.87 -12.18
N SER A 27 -14.63 6.35 -13.21
CA SER A 27 -14.95 5.59 -14.43
C SER A 27 -13.78 5.41 -15.38
N LYS A 28 -12.62 6.03 -15.11
CA LYS A 28 -11.46 6.05 -16.02
C LYS A 28 -10.59 4.79 -15.97
N ARG A 29 -10.95 3.77 -15.19
CA ARG A 29 -10.16 2.54 -15.07
C ARG A 29 -10.66 1.49 -16.06
N GLU A 30 -9.75 0.95 -16.86
CA GLU A 30 -9.99 -0.26 -17.64
C GLU A 30 -9.72 -1.51 -16.79
N ILE A 31 -10.58 -2.53 -16.93
CA ILE A 31 -10.46 -3.80 -16.20
C ILE A 31 -9.99 -4.85 -17.21
N ILE A 32 -8.74 -5.27 -17.06
CA ILE A 32 -8.13 -6.38 -17.81
C ILE A 32 -8.07 -7.58 -16.87
N SER A 33 -8.43 -8.78 -17.35
CA SER A 33 -8.44 -9.97 -16.50
C SER A 33 -7.02 -10.40 -16.12
N SER A 34 -6.88 -11.07 -14.96
CA SER A 34 -5.57 -11.54 -14.51
C SER A 34 -4.94 -12.57 -15.45
N GLU A 35 -5.75 -13.31 -16.20
CA GLU A 35 -5.31 -14.32 -17.16
C GLU A 35 -4.61 -13.67 -18.37
N VAL A 36 -5.19 -12.60 -18.92
CA VAL A 36 -4.58 -11.87 -20.04
C VAL A 36 -3.27 -11.20 -19.61
N LEU A 37 -3.24 -10.64 -18.40
CA LEU A 37 -2.03 -10.05 -17.84
C LEU A 37 -0.93 -11.10 -17.61
N LEU A 38 -1.31 -12.27 -17.09
CA LEU A 38 -0.41 -13.39 -16.87
C LEU A 38 0.18 -13.92 -18.18
N ASP A 39 -0.65 -14.11 -19.21
CA ASP A 39 -0.20 -14.55 -20.53
C ASP A 39 0.79 -13.56 -21.13
N SER A 40 0.53 -12.25 -21.01
CA SER A 40 1.44 -11.19 -21.47
C SER A 40 2.80 -11.25 -20.76
N LEU A 41 2.82 -11.47 -19.44
CA LEU A 41 4.05 -11.67 -18.66
C LEU A 41 4.83 -12.90 -19.15
N TYR A 42 4.15 -14.04 -19.35
CA TYR A 42 4.79 -15.26 -19.84
C TYR A 42 5.35 -15.10 -21.25
N VAL A 43 4.64 -14.44 -22.16
CA VAL A 43 5.14 -14.17 -23.52
C VAL A 43 6.40 -13.31 -23.47
N ALA A 44 6.38 -12.22 -22.69
CA ALA A 44 7.54 -11.34 -22.55
C ALA A 44 8.75 -12.08 -21.94
N TYR A 45 8.51 -12.93 -20.93
CA TYR A 45 9.54 -13.73 -20.27
C TYR A 45 10.13 -14.82 -21.17
N ASN A 46 9.28 -15.63 -21.81
CA ASN A 46 9.71 -16.75 -22.67
C ASN A 46 10.46 -16.27 -23.90
N GLU A 47 10.08 -15.13 -24.48
CA GLU A 47 10.81 -14.49 -25.58
C GLU A 47 12.02 -13.67 -25.10
N ASN A 48 12.19 -13.49 -23.78
CA ASN A 48 13.16 -12.57 -23.17
C ASN A 48 13.13 -11.17 -23.82
N SER A 49 11.92 -10.67 -24.09
CA SER A 49 11.70 -9.47 -24.90
C SER A 49 11.54 -8.22 -24.04
N GLU A 50 12.56 -7.34 -24.07
CA GLU A 50 12.53 -6.04 -23.40
C GLU A 50 11.41 -5.13 -23.94
N GLU A 51 11.12 -5.17 -25.24
CA GLU A 51 10.04 -4.37 -25.82
C GLU A 51 8.67 -4.77 -25.28
N ARG A 52 8.41 -6.08 -25.17
CA ARG A 52 7.11 -6.58 -24.67
C ARG A 52 6.90 -6.26 -23.21
N ILE A 53 7.90 -6.46 -22.36
CA ILE A 53 7.76 -6.16 -20.93
C ILE A 53 7.60 -4.64 -20.71
N LYS A 54 8.27 -3.79 -21.50
CA LYS A 54 8.01 -2.34 -21.47
C LYS A 54 6.62 -1.98 -21.98
N SER A 55 6.09 -2.68 -22.99
CA SER A 55 4.70 -2.50 -23.43
C SER A 55 3.72 -2.83 -22.33
N PHE A 56 3.93 -3.96 -21.64
CA PHE A 56 3.11 -4.38 -20.50
C PHE A 56 3.01 -3.27 -19.43
N PHE A 57 4.13 -2.68 -19.02
CA PHE A 57 4.10 -1.61 -18.01
C PHE A 57 3.45 -0.31 -18.51
N ARG A 58 3.64 0.03 -19.79
CA ARG A 58 2.99 1.20 -20.42
C ARG A 58 1.47 1.02 -20.49
N GLU A 59 1.02 -0.17 -20.88
CA GLU A 59 -0.39 -0.53 -20.94
C GLU A 59 -1.01 -0.51 -19.54
N TRP A 60 -0.30 -1.01 -18.53
CA TRP A 60 -0.73 -0.91 -17.12
C TRP A 60 -0.90 0.55 -16.68
N ASN A 61 0.11 1.40 -16.89
CA ASN A 61 0.03 2.83 -16.56
C ASN A 61 -1.19 3.51 -17.20
N ASN A 62 -1.46 3.22 -18.49
CA ASN A 62 -2.58 3.79 -19.22
C ASN A 62 -3.95 3.25 -18.74
N ALA A 63 -4.05 1.95 -18.46
CA ALA A 63 -5.29 1.30 -18.07
C ALA A 63 -5.75 1.72 -16.66
N VAL A 64 -4.81 2.09 -15.79
CA VAL A 64 -5.07 2.38 -14.38
C VAL A 64 -4.51 3.76 -14.01
N PRO A 65 -5.17 4.87 -14.41
CA PRO A 65 -4.69 6.22 -14.08
C PRO A 65 -4.91 6.57 -12.60
N SER A 66 -4.30 7.67 -12.14
CA SER A 66 -4.57 8.22 -10.81
C SER A 66 -6.04 8.63 -10.65
N ILE A 67 -6.57 8.53 -9.44
CA ILE A 67 -7.92 9.00 -9.09
C ILE A 67 -8.04 10.53 -9.30
N SER A 68 -9.20 10.97 -9.79
CA SER A 68 -9.48 12.40 -9.98
C SER A 68 -9.35 13.21 -8.69
N SER A 69 -8.73 14.40 -8.80
CA SER A 69 -8.67 15.38 -7.70
C SER A 69 -10.04 15.84 -7.22
N GLN A 70 -11.07 15.76 -8.08
CA GLN A 70 -12.44 16.10 -7.69
C GLN A 70 -12.92 15.18 -6.56
N ILE A 71 -12.76 13.87 -6.70
CA ILE A 71 -13.15 12.86 -5.70
C ILE A 71 -12.38 13.09 -4.38
N ILE A 72 -11.07 13.36 -4.47
CA ILE A 72 -10.24 13.65 -3.29
C ILE A 72 -10.74 14.90 -2.55
N ASN A 73 -11.20 15.91 -3.29
CA ASN A 73 -11.63 17.19 -2.74
C ASN A 73 -13.07 17.20 -2.20
N GLU A 74 -13.84 16.11 -2.35
CA GLU A 74 -15.19 15.99 -1.80
C GLU A 74 -15.22 15.93 -0.26
N SER A 75 -14.09 15.57 0.38
CA SER A 75 -14.00 15.47 1.84
C SER A 75 -12.66 16.00 2.36
N ASP A 76 -12.72 16.77 3.43
CA ASP A 76 -11.56 17.24 4.18
C ASP A 76 -10.70 16.08 4.69
N THR A 77 -11.34 14.99 5.13
CA THR A 77 -10.63 13.78 5.57
C THR A 77 -9.83 13.18 4.42
N LEU A 78 -10.47 12.93 3.27
CA LEU A 78 -9.78 12.36 2.11
C LEU A 78 -8.64 13.25 1.65
N ARG A 79 -8.86 14.57 1.59
CA ARG A 79 -7.82 15.53 1.23
C ARG A 79 -6.61 15.46 2.18
N ASN A 80 -6.82 15.28 3.48
CA ASN A 80 -5.71 15.13 4.43
C ASN A 80 -5.02 13.76 4.31
N VAL A 81 -5.77 12.66 4.21
CA VAL A 81 -5.23 11.30 4.03
C VAL A 81 -4.33 11.24 2.79
N PHE A 82 -4.78 11.75 1.64
CA PHE A 82 -4.00 11.77 0.41
C PHE A 82 -2.77 12.68 0.51
N LYS A 83 -2.86 13.82 1.21
CA LYS A 83 -1.70 14.71 1.45
C LYS A 83 -0.65 14.05 2.35
N ILE A 84 -1.07 13.38 3.42
CA ILE A 84 -0.18 12.63 4.32
C ILE A 84 0.50 11.51 3.53
N PHE A 85 -0.27 10.71 2.79
CA PHE A 85 0.30 9.67 1.94
C PHE A 85 1.35 10.24 0.99
N LYS A 86 1.06 11.35 0.31
CA LYS A 86 2.00 11.99 -0.62
C LYS A 86 3.26 12.53 0.06
N GLN A 87 3.16 12.93 1.33
CA GLN A 87 4.29 13.38 2.13
C GLN A 87 5.19 12.21 2.56
N MET A 88 4.59 11.07 2.89
CA MET A 88 5.27 9.86 3.34
C MET A 88 5.83 9.02 2.18
N TYR A 89 5.07 8.88 1.10
CA TYR A 89 5.41 8.03 -0.04
C TYR A 89 6.46 8.69 -0.93
N ARG A 90 7.72 8.48 -0.56
CA ARG A 90 8.91 8.96 -1.27
C ARG A 90 9.80 7.77 -1.63
N PRO A 91 9.39 6.94 -2.62
CA PRO A 91 10.09 5.69 -2.92
C PRO A 91 11.54 5.89 -3.38
N CYS A 92 11.88 7.07 -3.92
CA CYS A 92 13.24 7.39 -4.34
C CYS A 92 14.11 8.04 -3.23
N ASP A 93 13.57 8.26 -2.02
CA ASP A 93 14.22 9.01 -0.94
C ASP A 93 13.84 8.45 0.44
N LEU A 94 14.19 7.18 0.66
CA LEU A 94 13.89 6.44 1.90
C LEU A 94 14.66 6.95 3.13
N LEU A 95 15.79 7.64 2.93
CA LEU A 95 16.61 8.23 3.99
C LEU A 95 15.81 9.21 4.86
N LYS A 96 14.82 9.88 4.27
CA LYS A 96 13.97 10.82 5.02
C LYS A 96 13.06 10.17 6.04
N LEU A 97 12.89 8.84 5.98
CA LEU A 97 12.05 8.10 6.90
C LEU A 97 12.86 7.39 8.00
N GLY A 98 14.19 7.32 7.87
CA GLY A 98 15.06 6.70 8.86
C GLY A 98 16.26 5.97 8.24
N ASP A 99 17.05 5.35 9.12
CA ASP A 99 18.13 4.45 8.75
C ASP A 99 17.63 2.99 8.77
N TRP A 100 17.73 2.32 7.62
CA TRP A 100 17.24 0.95 7.42
C TRP A 100 18.41 -0.02 7.36
N GLU A 101 18.27 -1.18 8.02
CA GLU A 101 19.28 -2.24 8.06
C GLU A 101 19.62 -2.76 6.65
N TRP A 102 18.61 -2.78 5.79
CA TRP A 102 18.71 -3.23 4.39
C TRP A 102 19.18 -2.12 3.43
N GLY A 103 19.53 -0.96 4.00
CA GLY A 103 19.99 0.21 3.28
C GLY A 103 18.87 0.98 2.59
N ASN A 104 19.23 2.20 2.19
CA ASN A 104 18.30 3.16 1.59
C ASN A 104 18.16 3.05 0.06
N LYS A 105 18.78 2.02 -0.53
CA LYS A 105 18.84 1.78 -1.98
C LYS A 105 17.84 0.72 -2.45
N LEU A 106 16.91 0.32 -1.59
CA LEU A 106 15.91 -0.73 -1.87
C LEU A 106 15.24 -0.56 -3.24
N ASN A 107 14.92 0.69 -3.61
CA ASN A 107 14.24 1.01 -4.86
C ASN A 107 15.16 1.59 -5.95
N SER A 108 16.48 1.67 -5.73
CA SER A 108 17.36 2.58 -6.50
C SER A 108 17.62 2.19 -7.96
N ASN A 109 17.07 1.06 -8.43
CA ASN A 109 17.29 0.54 -9.78
C ASN A 109 15.99 0.30 -10.56
N SER A 110 14.82 0.73 -10.03
CA SER A 110 13.56 0.51 -10.72
C SER A 110 13.22 1.62 -11.70
N GLN A 111 12.71 1.23 -12.87
CA GLN A 111 12.19 2.15 -13.88
C GLN A 111 10.76 2.58 -13.55
N TYR A 112 10.04 1.73 -12.83
CA TYR A 112 8.67 1.93 -12.40
C TYR A 112 8.55 1.83 -10.87
N VAL A 113 7.50 2.44 -10.33
CA VAL A 113 7.06 2.27 -8.95
C VAL A 113 5.64 1.73 -8.94
N ILE A 114 5.34 0.83 -8.00
CA ILE A 114 4.02 0.21 -7.82
C ILE A 114 3.43 0.76 -6.52
N VAL A 115 2.36 1.54 -6.63
CA VAL A 115 1.63 2.10 -5.49
C VAL A 115 0.62 1.08 -4.96
N GLN A 116 0.52 0.96 -3.64
CA GLN A 116 -0.42 0.08 -2.94
C GLN A 116 -1.87 0.30 -3.37
N LYS A 117 -2.64 -0.79 -3.49
CA LYS A 117 -4.04 -0.78 -3.96
C LYS A 117 -5.04 -0.26 -2.92
N ASN A 118 -4.69 -0.32 -1.64
CA ASN A 118 -5.55 0.02 -0.52
C ASN A 118 -4.78 0.91 0.47
N LEU A 119 -5.49 1.79 1.18
CA LEU A 119 -4.92 2.55 2.30
C LEU A 119 -5.92 2.61 3.45
N THR A 120 -5.48 2.23 4.65
CA THR A 120 -6.32 2.28 5.84
C THR A 120 -6.04 3.55 6.64
N TYR A 121 -7.09 4.16 7.18
CA TYR A 121 -6.97 5.26 8.12
C TYR A 121 -7.97 5.15 9.27
N VAL A 122 -7.67 5.87 10.35
CA VAL A 122 -8.48 6.03 11.55
C VAL A 122 -8.59 7.53 11.87
N ILE A 123 -9.75 7.97 12.35
CA ILE A 123 -9.90 9.29 12.97
C ILE A 123 -10.24 9.06 14.45
N LEU A 124 -9.44 9.62 15.34
CA LEU A 124 -9.68 9.59 16.77
C LEU A 124 -10.73 10.62 17.16
N GLU A 125 -11.47 10.36 18.24
CA GLU A 125 -12.41 11.33 18.84
C GLU A 125 -11.69 12.35 19.77
N THR A 126 -10.36 12.28 19.83
CA THR A 126 -9.49 13.14 20.66
C THR A 126 -8.38 13.80 19.83
N THR A 127 -7.69 14.77 20.42
CA THR A 127 -6.51 15.45 19.86
C THR A 127 -5.19 14.78 20.23
N SER A 128 -5.21 13.81 21.14
CA SER A 128 -4.02 13.04 21.52
C SER A 128 -3.90 11.79 20.67
N LEU A 129 -2.77 11.61 19.99
CA LEU A 129 -2.49 10.38 19.24
C LEU A 129 -2.18 9.20 20.17
N ASP A 130 -1.74 9.47 21.40
CA ASP A 130 -1.42 8.46 22.42
C ASP A 130 -2.64 7.63 22.85
N SER A 131 -3.86 8.09 22.56
CA SER A 131 -5.07 7.33 22.84
C SER A 131 -5.36 6.26 21.79
N TYR A 132 -4.55 6.15 20.73
CA TYR A 132 -4.73 5.14 19.70
C TYR A 132 -4.47 3.75 20.30
N SER A 133 -5.49 2.90 20.22
CA SER A 133 -5.40 1.46 20.48
C SER A 133 -5.94 0.74 19.24
N SER A 134 -5.25 -0.31 18.80
CA SER A 134 -5.61 -1.04 17.58
C SER A 134 -6.94 -1.79 17.66
N GLU A 135 -7.46 -2.01 18.87
CA GLU A 135 -8.64 -2.85 19.17
C GLU A 135 -9.96 -2.07 19.21
N ASP A 136 -9.93 -0.78 19.60
CA ASP A 136 -11.14 -0.01 19.94
C ASP A 136 -11.46 1.13 18.97
N VAL A 137 -10.79 1.16 17.81
CA VAL A 137 -10.96 2.23 16.84
C VAL A 137 -11.51 1.73 15.52
N ARG A 138 -12.50 2.46 14.99
CA ARG A 138 -13.08 2.16 13.70
C ARG A 138 -12.07 2.45 12.58
N LYS A 139 -11.67 1.41 11.85
CA LYS A 139 -10.79 1.56 10.68
C LYS A 139 -11.62 1.80 9.42
N ILE A 140 -11.12 2.68 8.56
CA ILE A 140 -11.67 2.93 7.24
C ILE A 140 -10.61 2.58 6.20
N THR A 141 -10.89 1.61 5.34
CA THR A 141 -10.01 1.22 4.24
C THR A 141 -10.50 1.84 2.95
N ILE A 142 -9.66 2.68 2.34
CA ILE A 142 -9.85 3.20 0.99
C ILE A 142 -9.41 2.11 0.01
N GLU A 143 -10.37 1.58 -0.75
CA GLU A 143 -10.09 0.66 -1.85
C GLU A 143 -9.89 1.43 -3.16
N ASN A 144 -9.22 0.82 -4.13
CA ASN A 144 -8.87 1.46 -5.41
C ASN A 144 -8.06 2.76 -5.18
N PHE A 145 -7.12 2.69 -4.24
CA PHE A 145 -6.30 3.80 -3.82
C PHE A 145 -5.25 4.12 -4.90
N ARG A 146 -5.45 5.22 -5.61
CA ARG A 146 -4.61 5.62 -6.75
C ARG A 146 -4.20 7.09 -6.68
N PRO A 147 -3.46 7.52 -5.65
CA PRO A 147 -3.10 8.91 -5.44
C PRO A 147 -2.17 9.41 -6.54
N SER A 148 -2.36 10.63 -7.02
CA SER A 148 -1.30 11.31 -7.78
C SER A 148 -0.07 11.51 -6.88
N ILE A 149 1.10 11.01 -7.31
CA ILE A 149 2.37 11.10 -6.56
C ILE A 149 3.39 12.02 -7.26
N HIS A 150 4.46 12.39 -6.55
CA HIS A 150 5.54 13.24 -7.08
C HIS A 150 6.65 12.43 -7.78
N VAL A 151 6.30 11.33 -8.43
CA VAL A 151 7.20 10.53 -9.27
C VAL A 151 6.85 10.80 -10.73
N ASN A 152 7.74 10.47 -11.67
CA ASN A 152 7.41 10.54 -13.10
C ASN A 152 6.09 9.79 -13.36
N PRO A 153 5.05 10.47 -13.88
CA PRO A 153 3.74 9.84 -14.15
C PRO A 153 3.84 8.61 -15.04
N ASP A 154 4.75 8.61 -16.02
CA ASP A 154 4.94 7.50 -16.96
C ASP A 154 5.59 6.27 -16.32
N SER A 155 6.14 6.44 -15.12
CA SER A 155 6.78 5.40 -14.30
C SER A 155 5.90 4.94 -13.13
N THR A 156 4.69 5.48 -12.98
CA THR A 156 3.82 5.17 -11.83
C THR A 156 2.79 4.10 -12.19
N LEU A 157 2.82 2.97 -11.51
CA LEU A 157 1.87 1.88 -11.65
C LEU A 157 1.02 1.81 -10.39
N TYR A 158 -0.28 1.59 -10.53
CA TYR A 158 -1.15 1.39 -9.36
C TYR A 158 -1.58 -0.05 -9.30
N LEU A 159 -1.32 -0.70 -8.16
CA LEU A 159 -1.68 -2.09 -7.98
C LEU A 159 -3.20 -2.24 -7.96
N THR A 160 -3.67 -3.31 -8.59
CA THR A 160 -5.05 -3.76 -8.52
C THR A 160 -5.05 -5.26 -8.26
N SER A 161 -6.19 -5.83 -7.88
CA SER A 161 -6.28 -7.28 -7.64
C SER A 161 -5.91 -8.11 -8.87
N GLU A 162 -6.21 -7.63 -10.07
CA GLU A 162 -5.91 -8.29 -11.33
C GLU A 162 -4.39 -8.34 -11.61
N TYR A 163 -3.70 -7.22 -11.42
CA TYR A 163 -2.24 -7.16 -11.54
C TYR A 163 -1.53 -7.93 -10.43
N GLU A 164 -2.00 -7.81 -9.18
CA GLU A 164 -1.48 -8.58 -8.05
C GLU A 164 -1.61 -10.09 -8.30
N ASN A 165 -2.78 -10.55 -8.74
CA ASN A 165 -3.02 -11.96 -9.04
C ASN A 165 -2.13 -12.44 -10.20
N ALA A 166 -1.99 -11.65 -11.27
CA ALA A 166 -1.13 -12.00 -12.40
C ALA A 166 0.34 -12.07 -11.98
N LEU A 167 0.83 -11.09 -11.22
CA LEU A 167 2.21 -11.05 -10.73
C LEU A 167 2.51 -12.22 -9.78
N ASN A 168 1.64 -12.50 -8.80
CA ASN A 168 1.83 -13.62 -7.88
C ASN A 168 1.82 -14.97 -8.62
N LYS A 169 0.86 -15.18 -9.55
CA LYS A 169 0.82 -16.40 -10.39
C LYS A 169 2.07 -16.54 -11.27
N PHE A 170 2.58 -15.42 -11.79
CA PHE A 170 3.79 -15.43 -12.61
C PHE A 170 5.03 -15.71 -11.78
N LEU A 171 5.15 -15.11 -10.59
CA LEU A 171 6.33 -15.25 -9.74
C LEU A 171 6.40 -16.61 -9.04
N GLU A 172 5.25 -17.27 -8.80
CA GLU A 172 5.14 -18.51 -8.01
C GLU A 172 5.65 -18.32 -6.57
N ASP A 173 5.66 -19.37 -5.75
CA ASP A 173 6.01 -19.34 -4.33
C ASP A 173 7.19 -20.25 -3.95
N ASP A 174 7.87 -20.85 -4.94
CA ASP A 174 9.03 -21.72 -4.73
C ASP A 174 10.21 -20.94 -4.13
N SER A 175 10.60 -21.31 -2.90
CA SER A 175 11.51 -20.52 -2.07
C SER A 175 12.36 -21.34 -1.10
N SER A 176 13.48 -20.77 -0.63
CA SER A 176 14.24 -21.31 0.51
C SER A 176 13.50 -21.13 1.82
N GLU A 177 13.83 -21.99 2.78
CA GLU A 177 13.49 -21.71 4.16
C GLU A 177 14.27 -20.48 4.66
N VAL A 178 13.67 -19.74 5.58
CA VAL A 178 14.39 -18.69 6.32
C VAL A 178 15.57 -19.33 7.03
N GLY A 179 16.73 -18.68 6.99
CA GLY A 179 17.90 -19.21 7.69
C GLY A 179 18.75 -20.21 6.89
N GLU A 180 18.33 -20.63 5.68
CA GLU A 180 18.95 -21.77 4.97
C GLU A 180 20.44 -21.56 4.63
N GLU A 181 20.85 -20.33 4.28
CA GLU A 181 22.26 -19.99 4.06
C GLU A 181 22.94 -19.37 5.30
N ASN A 182 22.17 -18.62 6.09
CA ASN A 182 22.58 -17.99 7.35
C ASN A 182 21.31 -17.72 8.16
N ILE A 183 21.32 -17.94 9.48
CA ILE A 183 20.19 -17.72 10.40
C ILE A 183 19.51 -16.34 10.27
N MET A 184 20.22 -15.34 9.76
CA MET A 184 19.71 -13.98 9.56
C MET A 184 19.14 -13.72 8.15
N ASN A 185 19.22 -14.69 7.23
CA ASN A 185 18.78 -14.50 5.85
C ASN A 185 17.28 -14.78 5.73
N PRO A 186 16.50 -13.86 5.12
CA PRO A 186 15.13 -14.10 4.77
C PRO A 186 15.04 -15.13 3.65
N SER A 187 13.84 -15.70 3.51
CA SER A 187 13.51 -16.60 2.42
C SER A 187 13.80 -15.96 1.06
N GLN A 188 14.35 -16.74 0.13
CA GLN A 188 14.71 -16.33 -1.22
C GLN A 188 13.96 -17.17 -2.25
N PRO A 189 13.54 -16.61 -3.39
CA PRO A 189 12.93 -17.40 -4.45
C PRO A 189 13.96 -18.36 -5.05
N LYS A 190 13.50 -19.53 -5.49
CA LYS A 190 14.33 -20.60 -6.07
C LYS A 190 13.90 -20.95 -7.49
N ASN A 191 14.77 -21.72 -8.17
CA ASN A 191 14.49 -22.35 -9.45
C ASN A 191 13.88 -21.38 -10.48
N GLU A 192 12.68 -21.70 -10.96
CA GLU A 192 11.98 -20.92 -11.98
C GLU A 192 11.41 -19.62 -11.41
N SER A 193 10.92 -19.63 -10.16
CA SER A 193 10.49 -18.43 -9.44
C SER A 193 11.62 -17.39 -9.39
N LYS A 194 12.84 -17.82 -9.07
CA LYS A 194 14.03 -16.96 -9.06
C LYS A 194 14.30 -16.32 -10.43
N ARG A 195 14.19 -17.08 -11.52
CA ARG A 195 14.46 -16.56 -12.87
C ARG A 195 13.43 -15.52 -13.30
N ARG A 196 12.16 -15.75 -12.98
CA ARG A 196 11.06 -14.81 -13.23
C ARG A 196 11.16 -13.55 -12.36
N TYR A 197 11.56 -13.71 -11.11
CA TYR A 197 11.92 -12.61 -10.23
C TYR A 197 13.08 -11.77 -10.80
N ASP A 198 14.18 -12.43 -11.20
CA ASP A 198 15.34 -11.76 -11.80
C ASP A 198 15.02 -11.07 -13.13
N PHE A 199 14.03 -11.55 -13.87
CA PHE A 199 13.50 -10.90 -15.07
C PHE A 199 12.75 -9.59 -14.73
N LEU A 200 11.82 -9.62 -13.77
CA LEU A 200 10.99 -8.46 -13.42
C LEU A 200 11.74 -7.39 -12.61
N ARG A 201 12.65 -7.78 -11.71
CA ARG A 201 13.35 -6.85 -10.80
C ARG A 201 14.25 -5.83 -11.51
N LYS A 202 14.48 -6.01 -12.82
CA LYS A 202 15.16 -5.02 -13.70
C LYS A 202 14.31 -3.78 -13.97
N TYR A 203 13.00 -3.86 -13.73
CA TYR A 203 12.03 -2.82 -14.07
C TYR A 203 11.26 -2.30 -12.85
N ILE A 204 10.90 -3.19 -11.92
CA ILE A 204 10.09 -2.89 -10.72
C ILE A 204 10.77 -3.39 -9.44
N PRO A 205 10.62 -2.70 -8.30
CA PRO A 205 11.29 -3.06 -7.05
C PRO A 205 10.42 -4.00 -6.23
N ILE A 206 10.31 -5.26 -6.67
CA ILE A 206 9.62 -6.33 -5.94
C ILE A 206 10.58 -6.94 -4.91
N LEU A 207 10.04 -7.31 -3.75
CA LEU A 207 10.74 -8.12 -2.76
C LEU A 207 10.03 -9.45 -2.54
N HIS A 208 10.82 -10.50 -2.36
CA HIS A 208 10.30 -11.75 -1.81
C HIS A 208 10.01 -11.56 -0.33
N GLY A 209 8.91 -12.09 0.18
CA GLY A 209 8.51 -11.94 1.58
C GLY A 209 9.50 -12.59 2.54
N HIS A 210 9.67 -12.00 3.72
CA HIS A 210 10.67 -12.42 4.69
C HIS A 210 10.56 -13.93 5.02
N TRP A 211 9.33 -14.38 5.27
CA TRP A 211 8.99 -15.76 5.67
C TRP A 211 8.72 -16.72 4.51
N GLY A 212 8.81 -16.24 3.27
CA GLY A 212 8.44 -16.99 2.07
C GLY A 212 6.94 -17.01 1.76
N GLY A 213 6.59 -17.51 0.58
CA GLY A 213 5.19 -17.72 0.14
C GLY A 213 4.40 -16.47 -0.25
N LEU A 214 4.91 -15.26 -0.01
CA LEU A 214 4.28 -14.00 -0.38
C LEU A 214 5.30 -13.05 -1.00
N TRP A 215 4.84 -12.17 -1.88
CA TRP A 215 5.64 -11.11 -2.50
C TRP A 215 5.21 -9.74 -1.99
N HIS A 216 6.18 -8.86 -1.74
CA HIS A 216 5.91 -7.43 -1.59
C HIS A 216 5.95 -6.84 -2.99
N LEU A 217 4.78 -6.61 -3.57
CA LEU A 217 4.64 -6.11 -4.94
C LEU A 217 4.67 -4.59 -4.99
N GLU A 218 4.26 -3.95 -3.91
CA GLU A 218 4.31 -2.51 -3.72
C GLU A 218 5.74 -2.02 -3.56
N THR A 219 6.02 -0.86 -4.15
CA THR A 219 7.28 -0.16 -3.92
C THR A 219 7.27 0.50 -2.55
N HIS A 220 8.29 0.22 -1.74
CA HIS A 220 8.41 0.80 -0.42
C HIS A 220 8.68 2.32 -0.47
N PRO A 221 8.25 3.12 0.53
CA PRO A 221 7.57 2.69 1.74
C PRO A 221 6.12 2.29 1.46
N GLU A 222 5.69 1.17 2.03
CA GLU A 222 4.28 0.83 2.08
C GLU A 222 3.65 1.53 3.29
N ILE A 223 2.51 2.20 3.12
CA ILE A 223 1.84 2.90 4.21
C ILE A 223 0.68 2.05 4.73
N ASN A 224 0.88 1.39 5.87
CA ASN A 224 -0.07 0.44 6.42
C ASN A 224 -1.31 1.14 7.03
N LEU A 225 -1.07 2.23 7.78
CA LEU A 225 -2.13 2.92 8.52
C LEU A 225 -1.80 4.39 8.74
N ILE A 226 -2.81 5.25 8.57
CA ILE A 226 -2.78 6.66 8.98
C ILE A 226 -3.78 6.88 10.12
N VAL A 227 -3.30 7.27 11.29
CA VAL A 227 -4.15 7.69 12.42
C VAL A 227 -4.17 9.21 12.45
N LEU A 228 -5.36 9.79 12.37
CA LEU A 228 -5.61 11.23 12.44
C LEU A 228 -6.25 11.59 13.77
N ASP A 229 -5.86 12.74 14.33
CA ASP A 229 -6.59 13.32 15.44
C ASP A 229 -7.94 13.90 15.00
N LYS A 230 -8.84 14.19 15.94
CA LYS A 230 -10.20 14.68 15.63
C LYS A 230 -10.23 15.98 14.83
N THR A 231 -9.15 16.77 14.88
CA THR A 231 -9.05 18.07 14.20
C THR A 231 -8.33 18.02 12.85
N LEU A 232 -7.83 16.84 12.45
CA LEU A 232 -7.02 16.65 11.25
C LEU A 232 -5.78 17.57 11.23
N SER A 233 -5.17 17.78 12.40
CA SER A 233 -3.98 18.61 12.62
C SER A 233 -2.74 17.80 12.99
N LYS A 234 -2.91 16.58 13.49
CA LYS A 234 -1.83 15.63 13.78
C LYS A 234 -2.10 14.28 13.16
N ALA A 235 -1.04 13.56 12.81
CA ALA A 235 -1.13 12.19 12.36
C ALA A 235 0.00 11.31 12.89
N LEU A 236 -0.32 10.05 13.17
CA LEU A 236 0.65 8.96 13.36
C LEU A 236 0.52 8.02 12.16
N VAL A 237 1.63 7.69 11.52
CA VAL A 237 1.64 6.86 10.31
C VAL A 237 2.49 5.64 10.57
N PHE A 238 1.90 4.46 10.41
CA PHE A 238 2.60 3.19 10.41
C PHE A 238 2.93 2.80 8.97
N PHE A 239 4.17 2.43 8.73
CA PHE A 239 4.66 2.11 7.40
C PHE A 239 5.71 1.00 7.44
N ARG A 240 6.03 0.45 6.27
CA ARG A 240 7.01 -0.61 6.09
C ARG A 240 8.02 -0.26 5.01
N VAL A 241 9.30 -0.51 5.28
CA VAL A 241 10.42 -0.41 4.34
C VAL A 241 11.20 -1.72 4.35
N GLY A 242 11.14 -2.47 3.25
CA GLY A 242 11.71 -3.81 3.19
C GLY A 242 11.04 -4.72 4.22
N PHE A 243 11.83 -5.30 5.11
CA PHE A 243 11.39 -6.16 6.21
C PHE A 243 11.35 -5.43 7.56
N GLN A 244 11.33 -4.09 7.56
CA GLN A 244 11.25 -3.29 8.77
C GLN A 244 9.99 -2.45 8.75
N GLY A 245 9.34 -2.34 9.91
CA GLY A 245 8.29 -1.36 10.10
C GLY A 245 8.77 -0.16 10.88
N GLY A 246 8.09 0.95 10.65
CA GLY A 246 8.36 2.20 11.32
C GLY A 246 7.09 2.98 11.59
N GLU A 247 7.27 4.03 12.37
CA GLU A 247 6.24 5.01 12.66
C GLU A 247 6.74 6.42 12.41
N ALA A 248 5.84 7.28 11.94
CA ALA A 248 6.13 8.70 11.74
C ALA A 248 5.03 9.56 12.33
N GLN A 249 5.43 10.63 13.01
CA GLN A 249 4.53 11.64 13.54
C GLN A 249 4.55 12.86 12.62
N LEU A 250 3.36 13.32 12.24
CA LEU A 250 3.19 14.49 11.38
C LEU A 250 2.33 15.55 12.05
N THR A 251 2.65 16.81 11.79
CA THR A 251 1.79 17.95 12.10
C THR A 251 1.39 18.69 10.84
N LYS A 252 0.21 19.32 10.90
CA LYS A 252 -0.29 20.17 9.84
C LYS A 252 0.00 21.63 10.17
N ASN A 253 0.81 22.27 9.34
CA ASN A 253 1.12 23.70 9.42
C ASN A 253 0.77 24.37 8.07
N ASN A 254 0.01 25.46 8.11
CA ASN A 254 -0.39 26.22 6.91
C ASN A 254 -0.90 25.34 5.75
N ASN A 255 -1.73 24.34 6.08
CA ASN A 255 -2.32 23.38 5.14
C ASN A 255 -1.32 22.41 4.46
N ALA A 256 -0.08 22.36 4.92
CA ALA A 256 0.95 21.38 4.57
C ALA A 256 1.18 20.40 5.74
N TRP A 257 1.48 19.14 5.42
CA TRP A 257 1.84 18.14 6.42
C TRP A 257 3.36 18.02 6.49
N ILE A 258 3.90 18.08 7.70
CA ILE A 258 5.34 18.05 8.00
C ILE A 258 5.60 16.82 8.86
N ILE A 259 6.66 16.06 8.54
CA ILE A 259 7.11 14.94 9.36
C ILE A 259 7.98 15.54 10.47
N GLU A 260 7.58 15.36 11.72
CA GLU A 260 8.31 15.82 12.90
C GLU A 260 9.32 14.79 13.38
N ASN A 261 8.90 13.52 13.38
CA ASN A 261 9.73 12.37 13.74
C ASN A 261 9.38 11.18 12.84
N SER A 262 10.35 10.32 12.59
CA SER A 262 10.19 9.06 11.85
C SER A 262 11.28 8.09 12.28
N GLU A 263 10.89 6.89 12.69
CA GLU A 263 11.83 5.87 13.17
C GLU A 263 11.39 4.45 12.80
N ALA A 264 12.37 3.54 12.70
CA ALA A 264 12.12 2.11 12.61
C ALA A 264 11.77 1.56 14.00
N THR A 265 10.68 0.81 14.11
CA THR A 265 10.17 0.31 15.40
C THR A 265 10.17 -1.20 15.51
N TRP A 266 10.22 -1.94 14.40
CA TRP A 266 10.28 -3.40 14.40
C TRP A 266 10.87 -3.97 13.11
N ILE A 267 11.24 -5.24 13.15
CA ILE A 267 11.79 -6.02 12.04
C ILE A 267 10.97 -7.31 11.93
N GLU A 268 10.65 -7.75 10.70
CA GLU A 268 10.08 -9.07 10.41
C GLU A 268 11.07 -10.15 10.86
#